data_AF-A0A835D2N4-F1
#
_entry.id   AF-A0A835D2N4-F1
#
_cell.length_a   1.000
_cell.length_b   1.000
_cell.length_c   1.000
_cell.angle_alpha   90.00
_cell.angle_beta   90.00
_cell.angle_gamma   90.00
#
_symmetry.space_group_name_H-M   'P 1'
#
loop_
_entity.id
_entity.type
_entity.pdbx_description
1 polymer ?
#
loop_
_entity_poly.entity_id
_entity_poly.type
_entity_poly.pdbx_seq_one_letter_code
_entity_poly.pdbx_strand_id
1 'polypeptide(L)'
;MALLDVPSRSGSIPSSIVDHYLSFDAVNFDDTHNKLSPISHQVTHIFWVAIQVRETEETNVTVNSLMLSNVLHVFKSSSPSRLSHITLQTGTQHYMGPIHDSSLATQLVPHDPPFREDSPRLPYPNFYYALEDLLKSYSPSLTYSVHRSSIIIGASSRSVYNSLLTLAVYASICKYEGLPFKYPGTRYTWEHFCDMSDARVLAEQHIWAAVSDTAKNQAFNCTNGDVFTWKSFWKVLCEIFDVEFVPFDDTEEFDIVGEMKEKLRVWDAIVEENGLYKTKMEEITCFAAVHTVLHFGFQHVCSMNKSREFGFFGHADTLKCVRMWVERLREMNIIPRG
;
A
#
# COMPACT_ATOMS: atom_id res chain seq x y z
N MET A 1 -10.46 -6.87 15.96
CA MET A 1 -11.02 -5.50 15.77
C MET A 1 -10.23 -4.76 14.69
N ALA A 2 -10.90 -4.30 13.64
CA ALA A 2 -10.30 -3.45 12.62
C ALA A 2 -10.61 -1.99 12.95
N LEU A 3 -9.57 -1.19 13.15
CA LEU A 3 -9.64 0.27 13.32
C LEU A 3 -9.30 0.89 11.97
N LEU A 4 -10.26 1.55 11.33
CA LEU A 4 -10.04 2.26 10.08
C LEU A 4 -10.45 3.72 10.25
N ASP A 5 -9.51 4.61 10.01
CA ASP A 5 -9.71 6.06 10.00
C ASP A 5 -10.17 6.51 8.62
N VAL A 6 -11.46 6.35 8.31
CA VAL A 6 -12.15 7.07 7.23
C VAL A 6 -13.66 7.18 7.56
N PRO A 7 -14.32 8.33 7.35
CA PRO A 7 -15.76 8.47 7.55
C PRO A 7 -16.56 7.51 6.65
N SER A 8 -17.47 6.76 7.27
CA SER A 8 -18.62 6.06 6.67
C SER A 8 -18.69 6.00 5.13
N ARG A 9 -18.08 4.98 4.54
CA ARG A 9 -18.51 4.46 3.23
C ARG A 9 -18.58 2.94 3.34
N SER A 10 -19.76 2.37 3.16
CA SER A 10 -20.09 0.98 3.45
C SER A 10 -19.63 0.02 2.35
N GLY A 11 -18.33 -0.22 2.21
CA GLY A 11 -17.83 -1.45 1.60
C GLY A 11 -17.73 -2.51 2.68
N SER A 12 -18.61 -3.50 2.70
CA SER A 12 -18.73 -4.48 3.79
C SER A 12 -17.51 -5.42 3.83
N ILE A 13 -16.70 -5.33 4.87
CA ILE A 13 -15.82 -6.45 5.26
C ILE A 13 -16.76 -7.58 5.74
N PRO A 14 -16.58 -8.85 5.32
CA PRO A 14 -17.43 -9.94 5.78
C PRO A 14 -17.49 -9.98 7.31
N SER A 15 -18.69 -9.94 7.87
CA SER A 15 -18.93 -9.85 9.32
C SER A 15 -18.42 -11.07 10.10
N SER A 16 -18.09 -12.18 9.42
CA SER A 16 -17.52 -13.38 10.04
C SER A 16 -16.04 -13.28 10.38
N ILE A 17 -15.33 -12.25 9.91
CA ILE A 17 -13.86 -12.07 10.10
C ILE A 17 -13.55 -10.89 11.03
N VAL A 18 -14.48 -9.94 11.18
CA VAL A 18 -14.31 -8.74 12.02
C VAL A 18 -15.22 -8.82 13.22
N ASP A 19 -14.64 -8.93 14.42
CA ASP A 19 -15.43 -8.93 15.66
C ASP A 19 -16.19 -7.61 15.83
N HIS A 20 -15.48 -6.49 15.65
CA HIS A 20 -15.98 -5.13 15.81
C HIS A 20 -15.33 -4.17 14.82
N TYR A 21 -16.15 -3.27 14.28
CA TYR A 21 -15.75 -2.13 13.46
C TYR A 21 -15.95 -0.84 14.26
N LEU A 22 -14.91 -0.02 14.35
CA LEU A 22 -14.98 1.31 14.95
C LEU A 22 -14.61 2.36 13.90
N SER A 23 -15.46 3.38 13.79
CA SER A 23 -15.20 4.58 12.99
C SER A 23 -14.81 5.70 13.93
N PHE A 24 -13.66 6.31 13.67
CA PHE A 24 -13.16 7.48 14.37
C PHE A 24 -12.20 8.24 13.46
N ASP A 25 -12.00 9.53 13.74
CA ASP A 25 -10.99 10.39 13.12
C ASP A 25 -9.72 10.40 13.98
N ALA A 26 -8.62 9.83 13.48
CA ALA A 26 -7.38 9.73 14.26
C ALA A 26 -6.67 11.08 14.42
N VAL A 27 -6.97 12.07 13.58
CA VAL A 27 -6.45 13.45 13.69
C VAL A 27 -7.13 14.17 14.86
N ASN A 28 -8.41 13.89 15.10
CA ASN A 28 -9.18 14.45 16.21
C ASN A 28 -8.96 13.65 17.50
N PHE A 29 -8.21 14.23 18.45
CA PHE A 29 -7.92 13.56 19.72
C PHE A 29 -9.17 13.23 20.53
N ASP A 30 -10.16 14.13 20.59
CA ASP A 30 -11.39 13.91 21.37
C ASP A 30 -12.20 12.74 20.79
N ASP A 31 -12.32 12.66 19.46
CA ASP A 31 -13.01 11.55 18.81
C ASP A 31 -12.23 10.23 18.99
N THR A 32 -10.91 10.27 18.79
CA THR A 32 -10.02 9.12 19.05
C THR A 32 -10.18 8.61 20.48
N HIS A 33 -10.12 9.50 21.47
CA HIS A 33 -10.30 9.16 22.88
C HIS A 33 -11.69 8.57 23.14
N ASN A 34 -12.75 9.24 22.72
CA ASN A 34 -14.11 8.79 22.98
C ASN A 34 -14.42 7.43 22.35
N LYS A 35 -13.83 7.11 21.19
CA LYS A 35 -14.07 5.86 20.47
C LYS A 35 -13.17 4.72 20.92
N LEU A 36 -11.93 4.98 21.33
CA LEU A 36 -10.96 3.94 21.68
C LEU A 36 -10.84 3.70 23.19
N SER A 37 -11.15 4.68 24.05
CA SER A 37 -11.11 4.48 25.51
C SER A 37 -11.97 3.31 26.00
N PRO A 38 -13.19 3.04 25.48
CA PRO A 38 -14.03 1.92 25.93
C PRO A 38 -13.40 0.53 25.80
N ILE A 39 -12.47 0.36 24.86
CA ILE A 39 -11.80 -0.92 24.56
C ILE A 39 -10.33 -0.94 25.00
N SER A 40 -9.82 0.18 25.50
CA SER A 40 -8.39 0.41 25.70
C SER A 40 -7.73 -0.61 26.64
N HIS A 41 -8.47 -1.05 27.65
CA HIS A 41 -8.07 -2.07 28.61
C HIS A 41 -8.03 -3.50 28.03
N GLN A 42 -8.40 -3.73 26.77
CA GLN A 42 -8.41 -5.04 26.11
C GLN A 42 -7.32 -5.17 25.03
N VAL A 43 -6.89 -4.05 24.45
CA VAL A 43 -5.96 -4.03 23.32
C VAL A 43 -4.54 -4.38 23.78
N THR A 44 -3.97 -5.42 23.17
CA THR A 44 -2.59 -5.89 23.43
C THR A 44 -1.62 -5.56 22.31
N HIS A 45 -2.13 -5.49 21.08
CA HIS A 45 -1.37 -5.28 19.85
C HIS A 45 -2.08 -4.26 18.97
N ILE A 46 -1.33 -3.35 18.37
CA ILE A 46 -1.82 -2.42 17.34
C ILE A 46 -1.12 -2.76 16.04
N PHE A 47 -1.88 -2.87 14.96
CA PHE A 47 -1.37 -2.95 13.59
C PHE A 47 -1.66 -1.63 12.89
N TRP A 48 -0.69 -0.72 12.87
CA TRP A 48 -0.80 0.59 12.23
C TRP A 48 -0.53 0.46 10.73
N VAL A 49 -1.61 0.31 9.97
CA VAL A 49 -1.62 0.19 8.50
C VAL A 49 -2.38 1.35 7.85
N ALA A 50 -2.37 2.51 8.51
CA ALA A 50 -3.08 3.72 8.10
C ALA A 50 -2.09 4.80 7.64
N ILE A 51 -2.53 5.62 6.69
CA ILE A 51 -1.81 6.76 6.16
C ILE A 51 -2.82 7.85 5.81
N GLN A 52 -2.42 9.10 5.98
CA GLN A 52 -3.08 10.23 5.34
C GLN A 52 -2.09 10.92 4.39
N VAL A 53 -2.52 11.13 3.15
CA VAL A 53 -1.71 11.75 2.09
C VAL A 53 -2.10 13.22 1.95
N ARG A 54 -1.09 14.08 1.95
CA ARG A 54 -1.14 15.53 1.77
C ARG A 54 -0.22 15.93 0.61
N GLU A 55 -0.30 17.20 0.24
CA GLU A 55 0.41 17.77 -0.90
C GLU A 55 1.94 17.77 -0.72
N THR A 56 2.41 18.03 0.50
CA THR A 56 3.85 18.08 0.80
C THR A 56 4.24 17.08 1.87
N GLU A 57 5.51 16.71 1.88
CA GLU A 57 5.99 15.74 2.85
C GLU A 57 6.02 16.27 4.28
N GLU A 58 6.22 17.57 4.51
CA GLU A 58 6.13 18.17 5.85
C GLU A 58 4.71 18.09 6.42
N THR A 59 3.71 18.26 5.57
CA THR A 59 2.31 18.11 5.98
C THR A 59 1.96 16.64 6.21
N ASN A 60 2.53 15.70 5.43
CA ASN A 60 2.47 14.26 5.73
C ASN A 60 3.09 13.93 7.08
N VAL A 61 4.29 14.45 7.38
CA VAL A 61 4.99 14.25 8.66
C VAL A 61 4.09 14.70 9.81
N THR A 62 3.56 15.91 9.72
CA THR A 62 2.72 16.50 10.77
C THR A 62 1.48 15.65 11.04
N VAL A 63 0.74 15.31 9.98
CA VAL A 63 -0.58 14.69 10.14
C VAL A 63 -0.48 13.21 10.52
N ASN A 64 0.43 12.44 9.91
CA ASN A 64 0.58 11.03 10.23
C ASN A 64 1.15 10.84 11.65
N SER A 65 2.06 11.71 12.09
CA SER A 65 2.58 11.67 13.47
C SER A 65 1.48 11.96 14.48
N LEU A 66 0.61 12.94 14.20
CA LEU A 66 -0.52 13.28 15.06
C LEU A 66 -1.51 12.10 15.18
N MET A 67 -1.88 11.49 14.06
CA MET A 67 -2.79 10.34 14.03
C MET A 67 -2.28 9.18 14.90
N LEU A 68 -1.02 8.77 14.71
CA LEU A 68 -0.44 7.67 15.48
C LEU A 68 -0.26 8.05 16.95
N SER A 69 0.17 9.29 17.24
CA SER A 69 0.35 9.79 18.60
C SER A 69 -0.95 9.79 19.39
N ASN A 70 -2.06 10.25 18.81
CA ASN A 70 -3.37 10.26 19.45
C ASN A 70 -3.80 8.84 19.85
N VAL A 71 -3.68 7.89 18.94
CA VAL A 71 -4.06 6.49 19.19
C VAL A 71 -3.18 5.84 20.26
N LEU A 72 -1.86 6.02 20.17
CA LEU A 72 -0.93 5.50 21.18
C LEU A 72 -1.19 6.12 22.56
N HIS A 73 -1.47 7.41 22.63
CA HIS A 73 -1.77 8.10 23.88
C HIS A 73 -2.98 7.48 24.57
N VAL A 74 -4.10 7.27 23.85
CA VAL A 74 -5.31 6.67 24.43
C VAL A 74 -5.04 5.29 25.00
N PHE A 75 -4.36 4.43 24.24
CA PHE A 75 -4.10 3.06 24.69
C PHE A 75 -3.06 2.97 25.81
N LYS A 76 -2.03 3.83 25.82
CA LYS A 76 -1.01 3.85 26.88
C LYS A 76 -1.48 4.54 28.17
N SER A 77 -2.39 5.51 28.08
CA SER A 77 -2.96 6.19 29.25
C SER A 77 -4.05 5.38 29.96
N SER A 78 -4.50 4.26 29.38
CA SER A 78 -5.44 3.34 30.04
C SER A 78 -4.84 2.69 31.30
N SER A 79 -5.67 2.45 32.32
CA SER A 79 -5.24 1.84 33.58
C SER A 79 -6.12 0.62 33.93
N PRO A 80 -5.58 -0.61 33.91
CA PRO A 80 -4.24 -0.96 33.43
C PRO A 80 -4.16 -0.97 31.89
N SER A 81 -3.05 -0.47 31.34
CA SER A 81 -2.75 -0.64 29.90
C SER A 81 -2.24 -2.05 29.64
N ARG A 82 -2.87 -2.74 28.69
CA ARG A 82 -2.44 -4.06 28.20
C ARG A 82 -1.61 -3.98 26.92
N LEU A 83 -1.46 -2.78 26.36
CA LEU A 83 -0.76 -2.58 25.10
C LEU A 83 0.73 -2.94 25.27
N SER A 84 1.17 -3.91 24.48
CA SER A 84 2.49 -4.54 24.59
C SER A 84 3.32 -4.44 23.33
N HIS A 85 2.66 -4.34 22.17
CA HIS A 85 3.32 -4.26 20.87
C HIS A 85 2.59 -3.36 19.89
N ILE A 86 3.35 -2.67 19.05
CA ILE A 86 2.83 -2.00 17.86
C ILE A 86 3.62 -2.37 16.61
N THR A 87 2.89 -2.83 15.62
CA THR A 87 3.39 -3.06 14.26
C THR A 87 3.09 -1.82 13.43
N LEU A 88 4.10 -1.27 12.78
CA LEU A 88 3.99 -0.11 11.89
C LEU A 88 4.34 -0.52 10.46
N GLN A 89 3.39 -0.34 9.56
CA GLN A 89 3.64 -0.48 8.13
C GLN A 89 4.14 0.86 7.56
N THR A 90 5.31 0.82 6.95
CA THR A 90 5.84 1.88 6.09
C THR A 90 6.07 1.29 4.69
N GLY A 91 7.11 1.73 3.99
CA GLY A 91 7.39 1.25 2.64
C GLY A 91 8.76 1.65 2.14
N THR A 92 9.03 1.31 0.89
CA THR A 92 10.32 1.59 0.24
C THR A 92 10.63 3.07 0.08
N GLN A 93 9.68 4.00 0.32
CA GLN A 93 10.00 5.43 0.43
C GLN A 93 11.06 5.73 1.48
N HIS A 94 11.26 4.84 2.46
CA HIS A 94 12.38 4.91 3.39
C HIS A 94 13.75 4.98 2.67
N TYR A 95 13.86 4.37 1.49
CA TYR A 95 15.10 4.24 0.72
C TYR A 95 15.18 5.16 -0.50
N MET A 96 14.06 5.78 -0.89
CA MET A 96 13.96 6.61 -2.10
C MET A 96 13.53 8.06 -1.81
N GLY A 97 13.13 8.37 -0.58
CA GLY A 97 12.58 9.67 -0.22
C GLY A 97 11.09 9.79 -0.61
N PRO A 98 10.50 10.98 -0.42
CA PRO A 98 9.08 11.24 -0.64
C PRO A 98 8.75 11.37 -2.13
N ILE A 99 8.74 10.26 -2.86
CA ILE A 99 8.53 10.21 -4.32
C ILE A 99 7.20 10.79 -4.83
N HIS A 100 6.25 11.06 -3.93
CA HIS A 100 4.95 11.64 -4.27
C HIS A 100 4.87 13.14 -3.96
N ASP A 101 5.91 13.73 -3.36
CA ASP A 101 6.03 15.18 -3.22
C ASP A 101 6.59 15.76 -4.52
N SER A 102 5.73 16.42 -5.31
CA SER A 102 6.11 17.00 -6.60
C SER A 102 7.19 18.09 -6.49
N SER A 103 7.32 18.76 -5.33
CA SER A 103 8.34 19.79 -5.12
C SER A 103 9.73 19.20 -4.92
N LEU A 104 9.81 17.94 -4.46
CA LEU A 104 11.05 17.22 -4.17
C LEU A 104 11.42 16.18 -5.23
N ALA A 105 10.45 15.67 -6.00
CA ALA A 105 10.60 14.51 -6.87
C ALA A 105 11.82 14.55 -7.82
N THR A 106 12.20 15.72 -8.33
CA THR A 106 13.33 15.89 -9.25
C THR A 106 14.70 15.93 -8.57
N GLN A 107 14.73 16.02 -7.24
CA GLN A 107 15.94 16.15 -6.42
C GLN A 107 16.25 14.88 -5.62
N LEU A 108 15.36 13.88 -5.68
CA LEU A 108 15.50 12.64 -4.93
C LEU A 108 16.59 11.76 -5.52
N VAL A 109 17.56 11.42 -4.69
CA VAL A 109 18.56 10.39 -5.00
C VAL A 109 18.28 9.19 -4.09
N PRO A 110 17.71 8.08 -4.60
CA PRO A 110 17.49 6.89 -3.82
C PRO A 110 18.82 6.21 -3.48
N HIS A 111 18.81 5.32 -2.48
CA HIS A 111 19.91 4.37 -2.28
C HIS A 111 20.04 3.41 -3.46
N ASP A 112 21.21 2.77 -3.60
CA ASP A 112 21.38 1.71 -4.60
C ASP A 112 20.63 0.43 -4.17
N PRO A 113 19.85 -0.19 -5.07
CA PRO A 113 19.21 -1.47 -4.81
C PRO A 113 20.22 -2.65 -4.86
N PRO A 114 19.91 -3.80 -4.23
CA PRO A 114 18.69 -4.09 -3.48
C PRO A 114 18.63 -3.33 -2.16
N PHE A 115 17.49 -2.74 -1.84
CA PHE A 115 17.31 -1.98 -0.60
C PHE A 115 17.45 -2.86 0.63
N ARG A 116 18.11 -2.35 1.67
CA ARG A 116 18.43 -3.08 2.89
C ARG A 116 18.07 -2.25 4.12
N GLU A 117 17.67 -2.90 5.20
CA GLU A 117 17.18 -2.23 6.41
C GLU A 117 18.25 -1.45 7.17
N ASP A 118 19.54 -1.73 6.92
CA ASP A 118 20.70 -1.03 7.46
C ASP A 118 21.11 0.22 6.67
N SER A 119 20.46 0.51 5.54
CA SER A 119 20.65 1.76 4.80
C SER A 119 20.32 2.97 5.70
N PRO A 120 21.17 4.02 5.71
CA PRO A 120 20.90 5.22 6.52
C PRO A 120 19.68 5.98 5.97
N ARG A 121 19.01 6.76 6.82
CA ARG A 121 17.95 7.67 6.37
C ARG A 121 18.51 8.68 5.37
N LEU A 122 17.75 8.96 4.32
CA LEU A 122 18.08 10.00 3.35
C LEU A 122 17.86 11.40 3.96
N PRO A 123 18.58 12.45 3.49
CA PRO A 123 18.49 13.81 4.03
C PRO A 123 17.26 14.58 3.50
N TYR A 124 16.10 13.93 3.49
CA TYR A 124 14.81 14.50 3.09
C TYR A 124 13.80 14.36 4.23
N PRO A 125 12.79 15.24 4.32
CA PRO A 125 11.63 14.94 5.14
C PRO A 125 11.04 13.59 4.70
N ASN A 126 10.62 12.79 5.66
CA ASN A 126 9.90 11.55 5.39
C ASN A 126 9.02 11.21 6.60
N PHE A 127 7.71 11.12 6.42
CA PHE A 127 6.80 10.81 7.52
C PHE A 127 7.08 9.42 8.12
N TYR A 128 7.64 8.47 7.35
CA TYR A 128 8.09 7.19 7.89
C TYR A 128 9.12 7.37 9.01
N TYR A 129 10.06 8.30 8.86
CA TYR A 129 11.09 8.55 9.87
C TYR A 129 10.46 9.09 11.16
N ALA A 130 9.49 10.00 11.03
CA ALA A 130 8.78 10.56 12.17
C ALA A 130 7.95 9.50 12.93
N LEU A 131 7.29 8.58 12.20
CA LEU A 131 6.57 7.47 12.81
C LEU A 131 7.53 6.49 13.52
N GLU A 132 8.66 6.15 12.90
CA GLU A 132 9.68 5.30 13.54
C GLU A 132 10.24 5.95 14.83
N ASP A 133 10.52 7.25 14.80
CA ASP A 133 11.04 8.00 15.97
C ASP A 133 10.00 8.07 17.09
N LEU A 134 8.71 8.25 16.73
CA LEU A 134 7.62 8.20 17.68
C LEU A 134 7.56 6.83 18.37
N LEU A 135 7.62 5.72 17.63
CA LEU A 135 7.61 4.37 18.23
C LEU A 135 8.81 4.14 19.14
N LYS A 136 10.00 4.57 18.70
CA LYS A 136 11.23 4.45 19.49
C LYS A 136 11.11 5.19 20.83
N SER A 137 10.38 6.32 20.87
CA SER A 137 10.17 7.09 22.10
C SER A 137 9.36 6.35 23.19
N TYR A 138 8.57 5.33 22.82
CA TYR A 138 7.82 4.50 23.76
C TYR A 138 8.63 3.29 24.29
N SER A 139 9.80 3.01 23.73
CA SER A 139 10.67 1.93 24.19
C SER A 139 11.33 2.28 25.55
N PRO A 140 11.47 1.34 26.51
CA PRO A 140 11.12 -0.08 26.45
C PRO A 140 9.68 -0.39 26.90
N SER A 141 8.86 0.62 27.23
CA SER A 141 7.49 0.44 27.75
C SER A 141 6.51 -0.16 26.73
N LEU A 142 6.90 -0.15 25.45
CA LEU A 142 6.20 -0.75 24.33
C LEU A 142 7.24 -1.34 23.38
N THR A 143 7.01 -2.57 22.90
CA THR A 143 7.82 -3.12 21.80
C THR A 143 7.22 -2.72 20.46
N TYR A 144 8.04 -2.68 19.42
CA TYR A 144 7.54 -2.38 18.08
C TYR A 144 8.15 -3.24 16.98
N SER A 145 7.54 -3.25 15.81
CA SER A 145 8.13 -3.74 14.57
C SER A 145 7.78 -2.81 13.42
N VAL A 146 8.71 -2.59 12.48
CA VAL A 146 8.49 -1.74 11.30
C VAL A 146 8.58 -2.60 10.06
N HIS A 147 7.62 -2.48 9.15
CA HIS A 147 7.51 -3.31 7.95
C HIS A 147 7.51 -2.44 6.71
N ARG A 148 8.58 -2.52 5.93
CA ARG A 148 8.83 -1.73 4.74
C ARG A 148 8.41 -2.54 3.52
N SER A 149 7.15 -2.38 3.14
CA SER A 149 6.59 -2.99 1.94
C SER A 149 7.16 -2.36 0.66
N SER A 150 7.30 -3.18 -0.38
CA SER A 150 7.44 -2.73 -1.77
C SER A 150 6.06 -2.34 -2.34
N ILE A 151 5.87 -2.39 -3.66
CA ILE A 151 4.57 -2.16 -4.29
C ILE A 151 3.59 -3.24 -3.79
N ILE A 152 2.54 -2.82 -3.09
CA ILE A 152 1.58 -3.75 -2.51
C ILE A 152 0.61 -4.23 -3.60
N ILE A 153 0.45 -5.56 -3.69
CA ILE A 153 -0.60 -6.20 -4.47
C ILE A 153 -1.64 -6.81 -3.52
N GLY A 154 -2.90 -6.41 -3.69
CA GLY A 154 -4.00 -6.77 -2.80
C GLY A 154 -5.35 -6.29 -3.34
N ALA A 155 -6.43 -6.59 -2.61
CA ALA A 155 -7.78 -6.13 -2.95
C ALA A 155 -8.33 -5.17 -1.89
N SER A 156 -8.40 -3.88 -2.24
CA SER A 156 -9.04 -2.84 -1.43
C SER A 156 -9.57 -1.73 -2.32
N SER A 157 -10.85 -1.38 -2.19
CA SER A 157 -11.44 -0.23 -2.90
C SER A 157 -11.19 1.11 -2.18
N ARG A 158 -10.38 1.12 -1.12
CA ARG A 158 -10.14 2.31 -0.29
C ARG A 158 -8.66 2.66 -0.12
N SER A 159 -7.76 1.85 -0.66
CA SER A 159 -6.32 2.12 -0.58
C SER A 159 -5.99 3.29 -1.49
N VAL A 160 -5.32 4.31 -0.95
CA VAL A 160 -4.87 5.48 -1.72
C VAL A 160 -3.89 5.06 -2.82
N TYR A 161 -2.93 4.21 -2.49
CA TYR A 161 -2.01 3.61 -3.45
C TYR A 161 -2.49 2.19 -3.76
N ASN A 162 -3.12 2.00 -4.91
CA ASN A 162 -3.58 0.70 -5.36
C ASN A 162 -3.24 0.46 -6.84
N SER A 163 -2.03 -0.03 -7.08
CA SER A 163 -1.54 -0.26 -8.44
C SER A 163 -2.36 -1.32 -9.17
N LEU A 164 -2.73 -2.43 -8.50
CA LEU A 164 -3.50 -3.49 -9.15
C LEU A 164 -4.89 -3.01 -9.58
N LEU A 165 -5.63 -2.34 -8.70
CA LEU A 165 -6.96 -1.83 -9.05
C LEU A 165 -6.88 -0.75 -10.12
N THR A 166 -5.89 0.14 -10.05
CA THR A 166 -5.67 1.17 -11.08
C THR A 166 -5.43 0.53 -12.45
N LEU A 167 -4.58 -0.50 -12.54
CA LEU A 167 -4.31 -1.22 -13.79
C LEU A 167 -5.52 -2.06 -14.24
N ALA A 168 -6.29 -2.62 -13.32
CA ALA A 168 -7.52 -3.36 -13.62
C ALA A 168 -8.61 -2.46 -14.21
N VAL A 169 -8.78 -1.24 -13.67
CA VAL A 169 -9.70 -0.23 -14.20
C VAL A 169 -9.26 0.20 -15.60
N TYR A 170 -7.97 0.47 -15.79
CA TYR A 170 -7.42 0.79 -17.12
C TYR A 170 -7.68 -0.33 -18.13
N ALA A 171 -7.38 -1.59 -17.79
CA ALA A 171 -7.65 -2.74 -18.66
C ALA A 171 -9.15 -2.89 -18.97
N SER A 172 -10.02 -2.64 -17.98
CA SER A 172 -11.48 -2.71 -18.16
C SER A 172 -11.99 -1.62 -19.10
N ILE A 173 -11.45 -0.40 -19.02
CA ILE A 173 -11.78 0.70 -19.94
C ILE A 173 -11.29 0.37 -21.36
N CYS A 174 -10.06 -0.13 -21.50
CA CYS A 174 -9.54 -0.57 -22.79
C CYS A 174 -10.43 -1.65 -23.42
N LYS A 175 -10.85 -2.65 -22.65
CA LYS A 175 -11.76 -3.69 -23.12
C LYS A 175 -13.11 -3.10 -23.56
N TYR A 176 -13.69 -2.23 -22.73
CA TYR A 176 -15.00 -1.64 -22.97
C TYR A 176 -15.04 -0.79 -24.25
N GLU A 177 -13.99 -0.01 -24.50
CA GLU A 177 -13.92 0.88 -25.67
C GLU A 177 -13.24 0.24 -26.90
N GLY A 178 -12.72 -0.98 -26.78
CA GLY A 178 -11.93 -1.62 -27.83
C GLY A 178 -10.61 -0.93 -28.11
N LEU A 179 -10.00 -0.30 -27.09
CA LEU A 179 -8.72 0.40 -27.21
C LEU A 179 -7.54 -0.54 -26.90
N PRO A 180 -6.35 -0.28 -27.49
CA PRO A 180 -5.13 -0.98 -27.11
C PRO A 180 -4.77 -0.78 -25.63
N PHE A 181 -4.44 -1.86 -24.93
CA PHE A 181 -3.95 -1.83 -23.55
C PHE A 181 -2.43 -1.61 -23.53
N LYS A 182 -2.01 -0.36 -23.76
CA LYS A 182 -0.61 0.06 -23.89
C LYS A 182 0.07 0.14 -22.52
N TYR A 183 1.32 -0.31 -22.43
CA TYR A 183 2.12 -0.14 -21.22
C TYR A 183 2.52 1.34 -21.04
N PRO A 184 2.17 2.00 -19.91
CA PRO A 184 2.38 3.45 -19.73
C PRO A 184 3.68 3.77 -18.97
N GLY A 185 4.71 2.94 -19.12
CA GLY A 185 5.99 3.12 -18.45
C GLY A 185 7.13 3.33 -19.45
N THR A 186 8.35 3.11 -18.98
CA THR A 186 9.56 3.27 -19.79
C THR A 186 10.12 1.92 -20.27
N ARG A 187 11.02 1.96 -21.26
CA ARG A 187 11.81 0.79 -21.67
C ARG A 187 12.55 0.16 -20.48
N TYR A 188 13.05 1.01 -19.58
CA TYR A 188 13.78 0.57 -18.41
C TYR A 188 12.91 -0.33 -17.53
N THR A 189 11.74 0.14 -17.08
CA THR A 189 10.85 -0.63 -16.21
C THR A 189 10.25 -1.83 -16.93
N TRP A 190 10.02 -1.74 -18.25
CA TRP A 190 9.56 -2.86 -19.06
C TRP A 190 10.53 -4.05 -19.04
N GLU A 191 11.84 -3.79 -19.12
CA GLU A 191 12.89 -4.80 -19.32
C GLU A 191 13.57 -5.24 -18.02
N HIS A 192 13.56 -4.43 -16.97
CA HIS A 192 14.29 -4.70 -15.73
C HIS A 192 13.42 -5.30 -14.63
N PHE A 193 14.11 -5.92 -13.65
CA PHE A 193 13.46 -6.56 -12.51
C PHE A 193 12.90 -5.57 -11.50
N CYS A 194 11.73 -5.92 -10.96
CA CYS A 194 11.04 -5.28 -9.86
C CYS A 194 10.54 -6.38 -8.90
N ASP A 195 10.27 -6.03 -7.64
CA ASP A 195 9.57 -6.90 -6.70
C ASP A 195 8.24 -6.29 -6.23
N MET A 196 7.44 -7.09 -5.54
CA MET A 196 6.13 -6.71 -5.02
C MET A 196 5.91 -7.30 -3.64
N SER A 197 4.91 -6.78 -2.93
CA SER A 197 4.46 -7.27 -1.62
C SER A 197 3.01 -7.72 -1.70
N ASP A 198 2.77 -9.03 -1.65
CA ASP A 198 1.42 -9.56 -1.48
C ASP A 198 0.90 -9.17 -0.10
N ALA A 199 -0.31 -8.61 -0.05
CA ALA A 199 -0.93 -8.15 1.19
C ALA A 199 -1.05 -9.26 2.25
N ARG A 200 -1.14 -10.54 1.86
CA ARG A 200 -1.14 -11.68 2.79
C ARG A 200 0.24 -11.93 3.37
N VAL A 201 1.29 -11.91 2.56
CA VAL A 201 2.68 -12.04 3.05
C VAL A 201 3.00 -10.91 4.03
N LEU A 202 2.57 -9.69 3.72
CA LEU A 202 2.71 -8.54 4.60
C LEU A 202 1.97 -8.72 5.93
N ALA A 203 0.71 -9.17 5.88
CA ALA A 203 -0.07 -9.48 7.09
C ALA A 203 0.55 -10.62 7.91
N GLU A 204 1.08 -11.66 7.27
CA GLU A 204 1.80 -12.76 7.92
C GLU A 204 3.07 -12.26 8.61
N GLN A 205 3.85 -11.39 7.96
CA GLN A 205 5.06 -10.82 8.56
C GLN A 205 4.72 -9.90 9.74
N HIS A 206 3.65 -9.11 9.64
CA HIS A 206 3.13 -8.31 10.74
C HIS A 206 2.82 -9.18 11.96
N ILE A 207 2.04 -10.25 11.77
CA ILE A 207 1.65 -11.17 12.85
C ILE A 207 2.89 -11.86 13.42
N TRP A 208 3.79 -12.35 12.56
CA TRP A 208 5.03 -12.99 12.98
C TRP A 208 5.88 -12.08 13.89
N ALA A 209 6.11 -10.83 13.50
CA ALA A 209 6.90 -9.90 14.32
C ALA A 209 6.17 -9.49 15.61
N ALA A 210 4.84 -9.42 15.55
CA ALA A 210 3.99 -9.15 16.71
C ALA A 210 4.05 -10.24 17.78
N VAL A 211 4.38 -11.49 17.44
CA VAL A 211 4.44 -12.60 18.41
C VAL A 211 5.84 -13.20 18.61
N SER A 212 6.82 -12.83 17.78
CA SER A 212 8.21 -13.30 17.91
C SER A 212 9.02 -12.40 18.85
N ASP A 213 9.67 -13.00 19.85
CA ASP A 213 10.57 -12.31 20.77
C ASP A 213 11.82 -11.77 20.08
N THR A 214 12.32 -12.49 19.05
CA THR A 214 13.53 -12.08 18.32
C THR A 214 13.26 -10.93 17.35
N ALA A 215 12.01 -10.72 16.95
CA ALA A 215 11.62 -9.69 15.98
C ALA A 215 11.30 -8.32 16.62
N LYS A 216 11.36 -8.22 17.96
CA LYS A 216 11.03 -6.98 18.67
C LYS A 216 12.05 -5.88 18.41
N ASN A 217 11.53 -4.67 18.24
CA ASN A 217 12.26 -3.42 18.01
C ASN A 217 13.14 -3.47 16.75
N GLN A 218 12.64 -4.12 15.71
CA GLN A 218 13.32 -4.27 14.42
C GLN A 218 12.49 -3.68 13.28
N ALA A 219 13.19 -3.19 12.26
CA ALA A 219 12.61 -2.94 10.94
C ALA A 219 12.95 -4.10 9.99
N PHE A 220 11.98 -4.48 9.15
CA PHE A 220 12.09 -5.54 8.16
C PHE A 220 11.54 -5.06 6.82
N ASN A 221 12.24 -5.38 5.74
CA ASN A 221 11.66 -5.40 4.41
C ASN A 221 10.63 -6.52 4.33
N CYS A 222 9.60 -6.32 3.52
CA CYS A 222 8.62 -7.35 3.21
C CYS A 222 8.34 -7.36 1.72
N THR A 223 8.78 -8.40 1.03
CA THR A 223 8.47 -8.65 -0.39
C THR A 223 8.12 -10.12 -0.58
N ASN A 224 7.64 -10.47 -1.78
CA ASN A 224 7.24 -11.83 -2.12
C ASN A 224 8.40 -12.83 -2.16
N GLY A 225 9.64 -12.35 -2.21
CA GLY A 225 10.84 -13.17 -2.27
C GLY A 225 11.21 -13.66 -3.68
N ASP A 226 10.44 -13.27 -4.70
CA ASP A 226 10.76 -13.39 -6.13
C ASP A 226 10.92 -12.00 -6.78
N VAL A 227 11.28 -11.99 -8.06
CA VAL A 227 11.32 -10.78 -8.90
C VAL A 227 10.58 -11.05 -10.20
N PHE A 228 10.06 -10.00 -10.83
CA PHE A 228 9.37 -10.06 -12.11
C PHE A 228 9.80 -8.90 -13.01
N THR A 229 9.49 -8.96 -14.30
CA THR A 229 9.56 -7.79 -15.20
C THR A 229 8.18 -7.26 -15.47
N TRP A 230 8.01 -5.95 -15.63
CA TRP A 230 6.70 -5.39 -15.97
C TRP A 230 6.15 -5.96 -17.28
N LYS A 231 7.01 -6.33 -18.24
CA LYS A 231 6.62 -7.12 -19.43
C LYS A 231 5.88 -8.41 -19.09
N SER A 232 6.39 -9.19 -18.12
CA SER A 232 5.74 -10.43 -17.69
C SER A 232 4.43 -10.18 -16.94
N PHE A 233 4.39 -9.14 -16.10
CA PHE A 233 3.17 -8.72 -15.40
C PHE A 233 2.08 -8.27 -16.37
N TRP A 234 2.46 -7.49 -17.39
CA TRP A 234 1.54 -6.97 -18.41
C TRP A 234 0.90 -8.09 -19.22
N LYS A 235 1.67 -9.12 -19.59
CA LYS A 235 1.12 -10.32 -20.25
C LYS A 235 0.05 -11.01 -19.41
N VAL A 236 0.27 -11.12 -18.10
CA VAL A 236 -0.70 -11.71 -17.18
C VAL A 236 -1.97 -10.85 -17.11
N LEU A 237 -1.85 -9.52 -17.09
CA LEU A 237 -3.00 -8.63 -17.16
C LEU A 237 -3.77 -8.77 -18.48
N CYS A 238 -3.07 -8.79 -19.63
CA CYS A 238 -3.69 -9.03 -20.94
C CYS A 238 -4.53 -10.32 -20.95
N GLU A 239 -3.98 -11.40 -20.41
CA GLU A 239 -4.68 -12.69 -20.29
C GLU A 239 -5.89 -12.62 -19.35
N ILE A 240 -5.77 -11.96 -18.20
CA ILE A 240 -6.85 -11.88 -17.20
C ILE A 240 -8.03 -11.03 -17.68
N PHE A 241 -7.74 -9.95 -18.40
CA PHE A 241 -8.74 -9.00 -18.88
C PHE A 241 -9.21 -9.29 -20.31
N ASP A 242 -8.59 -10.26 -21.00
CA ASP A 242 -8.89 -10.59 -22.39
C ASP A 242 -8.75 -9.36 -23.31
N VAL A 243 -7.57 -8.72 -23.21
CA VAL A 243 -7.16 -7.60 -24.05
C VAL A 243 -5.88 -7.96 -24.80
N GLU A 244 -5.72 -7.42 -26.01
CA GLU A 244 -4.57 -7.73 -26.85
C GLU A 244 -3.24 -7.33 -26.17
N PHE A 245 -2.26 -8.22 -26.22
CA PHE A 245 -0.89 -7.88 -25.84
C PHE A 245 -0.21 -7.09 -26.95
N VAL A 246 0.05 -5.82 -26.70
CA VAL A 246 0.84 -4.96 -27.58
C VAL A 246 2.27 -4.89 -27.02
N PRO A 247 3.31 -5.23 -27.82
CA PRO A 247 4.69 -5.02 -27.41
C PRO A 247 4.94 -3.54 -27.07
N PHE A 248 5.74 -3.30 -26.03
CA PHE A 248 6.11 -1.93 -25.67
C PHE A 248 6.83 -1.23 -26.82
N ASP A 249 6.38 0.00 -27.08
CA ASP A 249 6.89 0.90 -28.09
C ASP A 249 7.15 2.26 -27.42
N ASP A 250 8.40 2.73 -27.50
CA ASP A 250 8.86 4.00 -26.93
C ASP A 250 8.96 5.12 -27.98
N THR A 251 8.41 4.93 -29.18
CA THR A 251 8.37 6.00 -30.18
C THR A 251 7.38 7.12 -29.84
N GLU A 252 6.34 6.82 -29.07
CA GLU A 252 5.31 7.78 -28.65
C GLU A 252 5.20 7.81 -27.12
N GLU A 253 5.16 9.01 -26.56
CA GLU A 253 4.85 9.20 -25.14
C GLU A 253 3.37 8.92 -24.88
N PHE A 254 3.07 8.15 -23.83
CA PHE A 254 1.69 7.81 -23.45
C PHE A 254 1.36 8.36 -22.07
N ASP A 255 0.65 9.50 -22.04
CA ASP A 255 0.17 10.12 -20.80
C ASP A 255 -1.08 9.42 -20.27
N ILE A 256 -0.89 8.30 -19.57
CA ILE A 256 -1.96 7.56 -18.91
C ILE A 256 -2.77 8.44 -17.94
N VAL A 257 -2.15 9.46 -17.33
CA VAL A 257 -2.82 10.31 -16.33
C VAL A 257 -3.81 11.24 -17.03
N GLY A 258 -3.39 11.90 -18.11
CA GLY A 258 -4.25 12.72 -18.96
C GLY A 258 -5.37 11.89 -19.61
N GLU A 259 -5.02 10.76 -20.22
CA GLU A 259 -5.97 9.89 -20.92
C GLU A 259 -7.07 9.37 -19.99
N MET A 260 -6.72 8.90 -18.79
CA MET A 260 -7.72 8.38 -17.86
C MET A 260 -8.59 9.47 -17.22
N LYS A 261 -8.14 10.73 -17.16
CA LYS A 261 -9.00 11.85 -16.73
C LYS A 261 -10.18 12.10 -17.66
N GLU A 262 -10.05 11.77 -18.94
CA GLU A 262 -11.15 11.91 -19.91
C GLU A 262 -12.12 10.70 -19.89
N LYS A 263 -11.80 9.64 -19.14
CA LYS A 263 -12.56 8.38 -19.09
C LYS A 263 -13.48 8.23 -17.87
N LEU A 264 -13.68 9.30 -17.08
CA LEU A 264 -14.55 9.27 -15.90
C LEU A 264 -15.97 8.78 -16.21
N ARG A 265 -16.57 9.28 -17.30
CA ARG A 265 -17.92 8.89 -17.73
C ARG A 265 -17.98 7.46 -18.28
N VAL A 266 -16.88 6.99 -18.87
CA VAL A 266 -16.77 5.61 -19.36
C VAL A 266 -16.78 4.65 -18.17
N TRP A 267 -16.04 4.98 -17.10
CA TRP A 267 -16.10 4.20 -15.86
C TRP A 267 -17.49 4.19 -15.24
N ASP A 268 -18.19 5.34 -15.19
CA ASP A 268 -19.57 5.41 -14.70
C ASP A 268 -20.51 4.45 -15.49
N ALA A 269 -20.36 4.37 -16.81
CA ALA A 269 -21.10 3.43 -17.65
C ALA A 269 -20.75 1.97 -17.35
N ILE A 270 -19.46 1.64 -17.23
CA ILE A 270 -19.00 0.28 -16.86
C ILE A 270 -19.61 -0.14 -15.52
N VAL A 271 -19.63 0.77 -14.53
CA VAL A 271 -20.22 0.52 -13.20
C VAL A 271 -21.72 0.22 -13.32
N GLU A 272 -22.46 1.02 -14.09
CA GLU A 272 -23.91 0.85 -14.27
C GLU A 272 -24.25 -0.45 -15.02
N GLU A 273 -23.63 -0.69 -16.17
CA GLU A 273 -23.94 -1.83 -17.05
C GLU A 273 -23.57 -3.17 -16.42
N ASN A 274 -22.50 -3.22 -15.63
CA ASN A 274 -22.06 -4.45 -14.96
C ASN A 274 -22.65 -4.59 -13.55
N GLY A 275 -23.48 -3.64 -13.10
CA GLY A 275 -24.07 -3.65 -11.76
C GLY A 275 -23.03 -3.66 -10.64
N LEU A 276 -21.91 -2.95 -10.83
CA LEU A 276 -20.80 -2.89 -9.87
C LEU A 276 -21.19 -2.09 -8.63
N TYR A 277 -20.40 -2.22 -7.56
CA TYR A 277 -20.47 -1.29 -6.44
C TYR A 277 -20.24 0.14 -6.96
N LYS A 278 -21.10 1.08 -6.54
CA LYS A 278 -21.06 2.48 -7.01
C LYS A 278 -19.76 3.15 -6.56
N THR A 279 -18.80 3.22 -7.46
CA THR A 279 -17.48 3.83 -7.25
C THR A 279 -17.28 4.99 -8.22
N LYS A 280 -16.48 5.97 -7.82
CA LYS A 280 -15.89 6.96 -8.73
C LYS A 280 -14.44 6.56 -9.03
N MET A 281 -14.01 6.70 -10.28
CA MET A 281 -12.68 6.23 -10.70
C MET A 281 -11.58 6.93 -9.89
N GLU A 282 -11.75 8.21 -9.62
CA GLU A 282 -10.83 9.05 -8.86
C GLU A 282 -10.71 8.63 -7.38
N GLU A 283 -11.69 7.90 -6.86
CA GLU A 283 -11.71 7.44 -5.47
C GLU A 283 -11.05 6.08 -5.29
N ILE A 284 -10.93 5.29 -6.36
CA ILE A 284 -10.45 3.91 -6.31
C ILE A 284 -9.14 3.67 -7.09
N THR A 285 -8.69 4.67 -7.86
CA THR A 285 -7.46 4.61 -8.66
C THR A 285 -6.50 5.74 -8.31
N CYS A 286 -5.22 5.52 -8.57
CA CYS A 286 -4.19 6.55 -8.45
C CYS A 286 -3.20 6.45 -9.63
N PHE A 287 -3.62 6.96 -10.79
CA PHE A 287 -2.80 6.90 -12.02
C PHE A 287 -1.47 7.64 -11.89
N ALA A 288 -1.40 8.74 -11.11
CA ALA A 288 -0.14 9.45 -10.87
C ALA A 288 0.89 8.60 -10.10
N ALA A 289 0.44 7.82 -9.11
CA ALA A 289 1.33 6.91 -8.37
C ALA A 289 1.80 5.75 -9.26
N VAL A 290 0.90 5.17 -10.07
CA VAL A 290 1.27 4.14 -11.06
C VAL A 290 2.27 4.69 -12.07
N HIS A 291 2.03 5.88 -12.62
CA HIS A 291 2.95 6.55 -13.53
C HIS A 291 4.34 6.69 -12.89
N THR A 292 4.41 7.20 -11.66
CA THR A 292 5.69 7.35 -10.92
C THR A 292 6.45 6.03 -10.84
N VAL A 293 5.79 4.95 -10.43
CA VAL A 293 6.41 3.62 -10.28
C VAL A 293 6.90 3.06 -11.62
N LEU A 294 6.11 3.22 -12.68
CA LEU A 294 6.45 2.73 -14.02
C LEU A 294 7.53 3.57 -14.73
N HIS A 295 7.97 4.66 -14.11
CA HIS A 295 9.04 5.54 -14.59
C HIS A 295 10.31 5.52 -13.74
N PHE A 296 10.42 4.61 -12.77
CA PHE A 296 11.69 4.44 -12.04
C PHE A 296 12.85 4.12 -13.00
N GLY A 297 13.94 4.85 -12.85
CA GLY A 297 15.20 4.65 -13.58
C GLY A 297 16.18 3.69 -12.90
N PHE A 298 15.69 2.89 -11.93
CA PHE A 298 16.48 1.95 -11.13
C PHE A 298 15.68 0.68 -10.85
N GLN A 299 16.36 -0.43 -10.51
CA GLN A 299 15.70 -1.69 -10.17
C GLN A 299 15.04 -1.56 -8.79
N HIS A 300 13.72 -1.45 -8.75
CA HIS A 300 12.97 -1.36 -7.50
C HIS A 300 12.86 -2.74 -6.85
N VAL A 301 13.89 -3.11 -6.09
CA VAL A 301 14.02 -4.41 -5.41
C VAL A 301 14.60 -4.26 -4.00
N CYS A 302 14.13 -5.10 -3.08
CA CYS A 302 14.52 -5.15 -1.67
C CYS A 302 15.12 -6.51 -1.30
N SER A 303 16.05 -6.50 -0.35
CA SER A 303 16.58 -7.73 0.25
C SER A 303 15.63 -8.25 1.33
N MET A 304 15.28 -9.54 1.26
CA MET A 304 14.55 -10.28 2.30
C MET A 304 15.47 -11.04 3.29
N ASN A 305 16.80 -10.88 3.17
CA ASN A 305 17.75 -11.66 3.97
C ASN A 305 17.56 -11.48 5.48
N LYS A 306 17.40 -10.24 5.95
CA LYS A 306 17.19 -9.97 7.38
C LYS A 306 15.94 -10.68 7.91
N SER A 307 14.83 -10.61 7.20
CA SER A 307 13.60 -11.32 7.55
C SER A 307 13.83 -12.83 7.66
N ARG A 308 14.55 -13.44 6.70
CA ARG A 308 14.88 -14.88 6.71
C ARG A 308 15.83 -15.26 7.85
N GLU A 309 16.84 -14.43 8.12
CA GLU A 309 17.79 -14.63 9.23
C GLU A 309 17.10 -14.58 10.60
N PHE A 310 16.02 -13.79 10.72
CA PHE A 310 15.19 -13.73 11.92
C PHE A 310 14.12 -14.84 11.98
N GLY A 311 13.99 -15.66 10.94
CA GLY A 311 13.12 -16.83 10.89
C GLY A 311 11.79 -16.63 10.15
N PHE A 312 11.61 -15.54 9.40
CA PHE A 312 10.46 -15.34 8.53
C PHE A 312 10.73 -15.82 7.10
N PHE A 313 9.99 -16.84 6.65
CA PHE A 313 10.14 -17.47 5.33
C PHE A 313 8.88 -17.36 4.45
N GLY A 314 7.91 -16.51 4.85
CA GLY A 314 6.72 -16.22 4.05
C GLY A 314 7.12 -15.70 2.67
N HIS A 315 6.45 -16.20 1.64
CA HIS A 315 6.74 -15.87 0.25
C HIS A 315 5.47 -16.06 -0.59
N ALA A 316 5.46 -15.45 -1.77
CA ALA A 316 4.40 -15.62 -2.75
C ALA A 316 5.00 -15.63 -4.16
N ASP A 317 4.30 -16.26 -5.09
CA ASP A 317 4.61 -16.13 -6.52
C ASP A 317 3.89 -14.89 -7.05
N THR A 318 4.65 -13.86 -7.39
CA THR A 318 4.11 -12.54 -7.74
C THR A 318 3.11 -12.62 -8.88
N LEU A 319 3.43 -13.34 -9.96
CA LEU A 319 2.57 -13.44 -11.14
C LEU A 319 1.30 -14.26 -10.88
N LYS A 320 1.40 -15.35 -10.10
CA LYS A 320 0.20 -16.13 -9.71
C LYS A 320 -0.75 -15.33 -8.84
N CYS A 321 -0.24 -14.44 -7.98
CA CYS A 321 -1.07 -13.67 -7.08
C CYS A 321 -1.92 -12.61 -7.79
N VAL A 322 -1.49 -12.13 -8.97
CA VAL A 322 -2.25 -11.15 -9.78
C VAL A 322 -3.66 -11.66 -10.07
N ARG A 323 -3.78 -12.89 -10.62
CA ARG A 323 -5.08 -13.48 -10.97
C ARG A 323 -5.97 -13.61 -9.74
N MET A 324 -5.43 -14.14 -8.66
CA MET A 324 -6.17 -14.31 -7.41
C MET A 324 -6.70 -12.97 -6.86
N TRP A 325 -5.89 -11.91 -6.85
CA TRP A 325 -6.34 -10.59 -6.38
C TRP A 325 -7.33 -9.90 -7.33
N VAL A 326 -7.20 -10.10 -8.65
CA VAL A 326 -8.21 -9.65 -9.61
C VAL A 326 -9.53 -10.37 -9.41
N GLU A 327 -9.52 -11.70 -9.23
CA GLU A 327 -10.73 -12.45 -8.88
C GLU A 327 -11.33 -11.95 -7.57
N ARG A 328 -10.51 -11.63 -6.57
CA ARG A 328 -11.02 -11.03 -5.33
C ARG A 328 -11.71 -9.68 -5.57
N LEU A 329 -11.19 -8.82 -6.44
CA LEU A 329 -11.83 -7.56 -6.82
C LEU A 329 -13.15 -7.78 -7.58
N ARG A 330 -13.23 -8.83 -8.42
CA ARG A 330 -14.46 -9.28 -9.10
C ARG A 330 -15.51 -9.81 -8.13
N GLU A 331 -15.10 -10.61 -7.14
CA GLU A 331 -15.96 -11.10 -6.06
C GLU A 331 -16.52 -9.96 -5.22
N MET A 332 -15.69 -8.94 -4.95
CA MET A 332 -16.10 -7.71 -4.26
C MET A 332 -16.97 -6.79 -5.12
N ASN A 333 -17.22 -7.16 -6.38
CA ASN A 333 -18.02 -6.40 -7.34
C ASN A 333 -17.47 -4.98 -7.60
N ILE A 334 -16.14 -4.82 -7.54
CA ILE A 334 -15.45 -3.54 -7.77
C ILE A 334 -15.09 -3.36 -9.25
N ILE A 335 -14.81 -4.47 -9.95
CA ILE A 335 -14.48 -4.52 -11.37
C ILE A 335 -15.34 -5.60 -12.08
N PRO A 336 -15.51 -5.54 -13.41
CA PRO A 336 -16.29 -6.52 -14.17
C PRO A 336 -15.77 -7.96 -14.06
N ARG A 337 -16.69 -8.95 -14.10
CA ARG A 337 -16.40 -10.38 -13.89
C ARG A 337 -15.65 -11.10 -15.02
N GLY A 338 -15.21 -10.38 -16.07
CA GLY A 338 -14.46 -10.94 -17.20
C GLY A 338 -15.32 -11.11 -18.44
#